data_AF-A0A2N0NBD9-F1
#
_entry.id   AF-A0A2N0NBD9-F1
#
_cell.length_a   1.000
_cell.length_b   1.000
_cell.length_c   1.000
_cell.angle_alpha   90.00
_cell.angle_beta   90.00
_cell.angle_gamma   90.00
#
_symmetry.space_group_name_H-M   'P 1'
#
loop_
_entity.id
_entity.type
_entity.pdbx_description
1 polymer ?
#
loop_
_entity_poly.entity_id
_entity_poly.type
_entity_poly.pdbx_seq_one_letter_code
_entity_poly.pdbx_strand_id
1 'polypeptide(L)'
;FGKVYRANWIDGKICSSNDTNEKLKRKNHNMFVNLNSLNNPNNLTLEFAIKIKRNNEFYGITQDLETNDYMIVLNNKCKKCYKLCNAIYFEQKFVDWTSGNDDIDKLIQDTQLSSHKDVKGALEWIPYDRLYNFKYIEENKF
;
A
#
# COMPACT_ATOMS: atom_id res chain seq x y z
N PHE A 1 -3.37 -17.16 -14.73
CA PHE A 1 -3.03 -16.33 -13.55
C PHE A 1 -4.17 -16.48 -12.55
N GLY A 2 -3.83 -16.58 -11.26
CA GLY A 2 -4.81 -16.81 -10.19
C GLY A 2 -5.49 -15.53 -9.69
N LYS A 3 -6.25 -15.69 -8.60
CA LYS A 3 -6.88 -14.58 -7.87
C LYS A 3 -5.83 -13.65 -7.26
N VAL A 4 -6.16 -12.35 -7.17
CA VAL A 4 -5.30 -11.31 -6.58
C VAL A 4 -6.00 -10.75 -5.35
N TYR A 5 -5.26 -10.66 -4.24
CA TYR A 5 -5.73 -10.16 -2.96
C TYR A 5 -4.81 -9.06 -2.44
N ARG A 6 -5.30 -8.32 -1.44
CA ARG A 6 -4.54 -7.30 -0.70
C ARG A 6 -4.64 -7.61 0.79
N ALA A 7 -3.54 -7.47 1.51
CA ALA A 7 -3.52 -7.65 2.97
C ALA A 7 -2.56 -6.67 3.65
N ASN A 8 -2.71 -6.54 4.97
CA ASN A 8 -1.75 -5.87 5.85
C ASN A 8 -0.73 -6.88 6.37
N TRP A 9 0.56 -6.56 6.25
CA TRP A 9 1.64 -7.36 6.79
C TRP A 9 2.27 -6.68 8.00
N ILE A 10 2.05 -7.28 9.18
CA ILE A 10 2.44 -6.74 10.49
C ILE A 10 3.96 -6.56 10.58
N ASP A 11 4.72 -7.60 10.25
CA ASP A 11 6.18 -7.61 10.42
C ASP A 11 6.90 -6.66 9.46
N GLY A 12 6.30 -6.38 8.29
CA GLY A 12 6.96 -5.65 7.23
C GLY A 12 8.13 -6.41 6.58
N LYS A 13 8.81 -5.75 5.63
CA LYS A 13 9.83 -6.38 4.79
C LYS A 13 11.21 -6.40 5.44
N ILE A 14 11.95 -7.47 5.16
CA ILE A 14 13.37 -7.59 5.54
C ILE A 14 14.18 -6.52 4.77
N CYS A 15 15.09 -5.85 5.48
CA CYS A 15 16.01 -4.88 4.88
C CYS A 15 17.45 -5.35 5.11
N SER A 16 18.31 -5.20 4.10
CA SER A 16 19.74 -5.47 4.22
C SER A 16 20.35 -4.56 5.31
N SER A 17 20.95 -5.16 6.33
CA SER A 17 21.73 -4.44 7.35
C SER A 17 23.15 -4.25 6.83
N ASN A 18 23.69 -3.03 6.93
CA ASN A 18 25.12 -2.78 6.70
C ASN A 18 25.97 -3.12 7.92
N ASP A 19 25.36 -3.34 9.09
CA ASP A 19 26.10 -3.55 10.33
C ASP A 19 25.74 -4.86 11.04
N THR A 20 26.81 -5.47 11.51
CA THR A 20 26.98 -6.70 12.28
C THR A 20 26.07 -6.74 13.51
N ASN A 21 25.01 -7.55 13.45
CA ASN A 21 24.41 -8.26 14.59
C ASN A 21 23.24 -9.14 14.12
N GLU A 22 23.18 -10.37 14.63
CA GLU A 22 22.47 -11.57 14.13
C GLU A 22 20.93 -11.53 14.13
N LYS A 23 20.28 -10.36 14.03
CA LYS A 23 18.81 -10.24 13.88
C LYS A 23 18.46 -9.58 12.56
N LEU A 24 17.66 -10.27 11.74
CA LEU A 24 17.06 -9.71 10.52
C LEU A 24 16.26 -8.44 10.87
N LYS A 25 16.77 -7.28 10.45
CA LYS A 25 16.07 -5.99 10.63
C LYS A 25 14.90 -5.91 9.65
N ARG A 26 13.74 -5.52 10.14
CA ARG A 26 12.53 -5.27 9.33
C ARG A 26 12.20 -3.79 9.27
N LYS A 27 11.56 -3.36 8.18
CA LYS A 27 11.02 -2.00 8.00
C LYS A 27 9.61 -2.08 7.44
N ASN A 28 8.91 -0.96 7.53
CA ASN A 28 7.53 -0.80 7.03
C ASN A 28 6.57 -1.77 7.73
N HIS A 29 6.56 -1.77 9.07
CA HIS A 29 5.57 -2.52 9.86
C HIS A 29 4.15 -2.08 9.47
N ASN A 30 3.21 -3.03 9.48
CA ASN A 30 1.82 -2.82 9.06
C ASN A 30 1.69 -2.30 7.61
N MET A 31 2.58 -2.72 6.70
CA MET A 31 2.50 -2.32 5.30
C MET A 31 1.50 -3.17 4.51
N PHE A 32 0.93 -2.59 3.45
CA PHE A 32 0.12 -3.36 2.53
C PHE A 32 0.97 -4.18 1.55
N VAL A 33 0.50 -5.39 1.26
CA VAL A 33 1.09 -6.31 0.29
C VAL A 33 0.02 -6.85 -0.65
N ASN A 34 0.43 -7.19 -1.87
CA ASN A 34 -0.42 -7.88 -2.85
C ASN A 34 -0.13 -9.38 -2.80
N LEU A 35 -1.18 -10.19 -2.81
CA LEU A 35 -1.08 -11.64 -2.83
C LEU A 35 -1.63 -12.19 -4.15
N ASN A 36 -0.81 -12.94 -4.87
CA ASN A 36 -1.23 -13.58 -6.10
C ASN A 36 -1.30 -15.09 -5.89
N SER A 37 -2.48 -15.68 -6.09
CA SER A 37 -2.67 -17.12 -6.00
C SER A 37 -1.87 -17.89 -7.05
N LEU A 38 -1.28 -18.98 -6.58
CA LEU A 38 -0.53 -19.96 -7.34
C LEU A 38 -1.44 -21.12 -7.68
N ASN A 39 -2.17 -21.00 -8.80
CA ASN A 39 -3.10 -22.06 -9.27
C ASN A 39 -2.45 -23.45 -9.43
N ASN A 40 -1.11 -23.55 -9.48
CA ASN A 40 -0.40 -24.82 -9.45
C ASN A 40 1.00 -24.61 -8.82
N PRO A 41 1.26 -25.10 -7.60
CA PRO A 41 2.56 -24.94 -6.94
C PRO A 41 3.70 -25.67 -7.68
N ASN A 42 3.41 -26.66 -8.52
CA ASN A 42 4.43 -27.34 -9.33
C ASN A 42 5.05 -26.44 -10.41
N ASN A 43 4.44 -25.27 -10.69
CA ASN A 43 4.99 -24.27 -11.61
C ASN A 43 5.90 -23.24 -10.92
N LEU A 44 6.20 -23.38 -9.62
CA LEU A 44 7.17 -22.55 -8.89
C LEU A 44 8.61 -22.91 -9.28
N THR A 45 9.01 -22.57 -10.50
CA THR A 45 10.41 -22.69 -10.93
C THR A 45 11.21 -21.44 -10.54
N LEU A 46 12.54 -21.56 -10.43
CA LEU A 46 13.43 -20.41 -10.27
C LEU A 46 13.21 -19.36 -11.38
N GLU A 47 12.98 -19.80 -12.62
CA GLU A 47 12.65 -18.92 -13.75
C GLU A 47 11.36 -18.14 -13.54
N PHE A 48 10.33 -18.78 -12.97
CA PHE A 48 9.08 -18.12 -12.61
C PHE A 48 9.30 -17.05 -11.52
N ALA A 49 10.08 -17.36 -10.49
CA ALA A 49 10.47 -16.40 -9.46
C ALA A 49 11.27 -15.22 -10.03
N ILE A 50 12.21 -15.46 -10.95
CA ILE A 50 12.99 -14.42 -11.65
C ILE A 50 12.06 -13.53 -12.50
N LYS A 51 11.11 -14.13 -13.23
CA LYS A 51 10.14 -13.40 -14.06
C LYS A 51 9.25 -12.49 -13.21
N ILE A 52 8.82 -12.94 -12.03
CA ILE A 52 8.05 -12.12 -11.09
C ILE A 52 8.92 -10.99 -10.51
N LYS A 53 10.16 -11.30 -10.09
CA LYS A 53 11.11 -10.32 -9.54
C LYS A 53 11.42 -9.16 -10.48
N ARG A 54 11.40 -9.38 -11.80
CA ARG A 54 11.57 -8.31 -12.79
C ARG A 54 10.49 -7.23 -12.69
N ASN A 55 9.28 -7.63 -12.33
CA ASN A 55 8.13 -6.74 -12.31
C ASN A 55 7.78 -6.23 -10.91
N ASN A 56 7.99 -7.04 -9.87
CA ASN A 56 7.62 -6.72 -8.50
C ASN A 56 8.71 -7.14 -7.51
N GLU A 57 8.78 -6.48 -6.37
CA GLU A 57 9.62 -6.93 -5.26
C GLU A 57 8.90 -8.12 -4.58
N PHE A 58 9.61 -9.24 -4.47
CA PHE A 58 9.11 -10.46 -3.86
C PHE A 58 9.45 -10.49 -2.37
N TYR A 59 8.43 -10.66 -1.53
CA TYR A 59 8.59 -10.69 -0.08
C TYR A 59 8.53 -12.11 0.49
N GLY A 60 7.74 -12.99 -0.09
CA GLY A 60 7.62 -14.37 0.38
C GLY A 60 6.45 -15.11 -0.25
N ILE A 61 6.10 -16.24 0.36
CA ILE A 61 4.94 -17.07 0.02
C ILE A 61 4.15 -17.28 1.31
N THR A 62 2.84 -17.33 1.18
CA THR A 62 1.92 -17.73 2.25
C THR A 62 0.98 -18.81 1.74
N GLN A 63 0.29 -19.49 2.65
CA GLN A 63 -0.70 -20.50 2.34
C GLN A 63 -2.00 -20.14 3.03
N ASP A 64 -3.10 -20.16 2.29
CA ASP A 64 -4.44 -20.14 2.86
C ASP A 64 -4.76 -21.54 3.37
N LEU A 65 -5.01 -21.67 4.67
CA LEU A 65 -5.27 -22.95 5.32
C LEU A 65 -6.67 -23.49 5.05
N GLU A 66 -7.61 -22.65 4.61
CA GLU A 66 -8.98 -23.06 4.28
C GLU A 66 -9.02 -23.68 2.88
N THR A 67 -8.39 -23.01 1.91
CA THR A 67 -8.37 -23.45 0.51
C THR A 67 -7.18 -24.33 0.17
N ASN A 68 -6.16 -24.38 1.03
CA ASN A 68 -4.82 -24.93 0.77
C ASN A 68 -4.06 -24.24 -0.38
N ASP A 69 -4.54 -23.09 -0.87
CA ASP A 69 -3.89 -22.35 -1.95
C ASP A 69 -2.62 -21.64 -1.46
N TYR A 70 -1.53 -21.81 -2.20
CA TYR A 70 -0.33 -21.01 -2.00
C TYR A 70 -0.46 -19.66 -2.72
N MET A 71 0.06 -18.61 -2.09
CA MET A 71 0.02 -17.25 -2.62
C MET A 71 1.39 -16.61 -2.52
N ILE A 72 1.81 -15.91 -3.57
CA ILE A 72 3.02 -15.09 -3.54
C ILE A 72 2.71 -13.73 -2.94
N VAL A 73 3.51 -13.31 -1.97
CA VAL A 73 3.47 -11.99 -1.36
C VAL A 73 4.43 -11.04 -2.09
N LEU A 74 3.87 -9.97 -2.67
CA LEU A 74 4.56 -8.99 -3.50
C LEU A 74 4.37 -7.57 -2.97
N ASN A 75 5.26 -6.68 -3.40
CA ASN A 75 5.08 -5.26 -3.16
C ASN A 75 3.87 -4.68 -3.90
N ASN A 76 3.31 -3.61 -3.33
CA ASN A 76 2.35 -2.79 -4.03
C ASN A 76 3.09 -1.75 -4.89
N LYS A 77 3.16 -2.00 -6.20
CA LYS A 77 3.88 -1.18 -7.17
C LYS A 77 2.90 -0.29 -7.93
N CYS A 78 3.18 1.01 -7.97
CA CYS A 78 2.43 1.93 -8.81
C CYS A 78 2.64 1.58 -10.29
N LYS A 79 1.56 1.32 -11.03
CA LYS A 79 1.60 1.03 -12.48
C LYS A 79 2.23 2.17 -13.29
N LYS A 80 2.00 3.42 -12.87
CA LYS A 80 2.53 4.62 -13.55
C LYS A 80 4.00 4.88 -13.23
N CYS A 81 4.40 4.71 -11.97
CA CYS A 81 5.75 5.07 -11.52
C CYS A 81 6.73 3.89 -11.53
N TYR A 82 6.23 2.67 -11.67
CA TYR A 82 6.98 1.43 -11.53
C TYR A 82 7.80 1.33 -10.23
N LYS A 83 7.31 1.94 -9.15
CA LYS A 83 7.86 1.85 -7.79
C LYS A 83 6.77 2.22 -6.78
N LEU A 84 7.07 2.10 -5.50
CA LEU A 84 6.24 2.71 -4.46
C LEU A 84 6.26 4.24 -4.64
N CYS A 85 5.11 4.89 -4.57
CA CYS A 85 4.98 6.33 -4.71
C CYS A 85 3.85 6.86 -3.81
N ASN A 86 3.72 8.18 -3.73
CA ASN A 86 2.77 8.85 -2.84
C ASN A 86 1.32 8.40 -3.09
N ALA A 87 0.88 8.31 -4.35
CA ALA A 87 -0.44 7.76 -4.68
C ALA A 87 -0.74 6.37 -4.08
N ILE A 88 0.23 5.44 -4.13
CA ILE A 88 0.07 4.10 -3.51
C ILE A 88 0.11 4.20 -1.99
N TYR A 89 0.89 5.11 -1.42
CA TYR A 89 0.90 5.35 0.02
C TYR A 89 -0.45 5.92 0.50
N PHE A 90 -1.06 6.84 -0.24
CA PHE A 90 -2.38 7.36 0.11
C PHE A 90 -3.48 6.31 -0.05
N GLU A 91 -3.44 5.50 -1.12
CA GLU A 91 -4.37 4.36 -1.29
C GLU A 91 -4.31 3.37 -0.12
N GLN A 92 -3.20 3.34 0.62
CA GLN A 92 -3.06 2.57 1.86
C GLN A 92 -3.83 3.18 3.03
N LYS A 93 -4.10 4.47 3.00
CA LYS A 93 -4.75 5.23 4.07
C LYS A 93 -6.22 5.52 3.85
N PHE A 94 -6.81 5.16 2.70
CA PHE A 94 -8.21 5.46 2.42
C PHE A 94 -9.20 4.89 3.45
N VAL A 95 -8.92 3.71 4.01
CA VAL A 95 -9.75 3.11 5.06
C VAL A 95 -9.69 3.91 6.36
N ASP A 96 -8.53 4.52 6.66
CA ASP A 96 -8.32 5.33 7.86
C ASP A 96 -8.83 6.77 7.68
N TRP A 97 -9.00 7.24 6.44
CA TRP A 97 -9.29 8.62 6.06
C TRP A 97 -10.68 8.76 5.44
N THR A 98 -11.71 8.53 6.26
CA THR A 98 -13.10 8.78 5.87
C THR A 98 -13.72 9.91 6.70
N SER A 99 -14.38 10.82 6.00
CA SER A 99 -15.23 11.86 6.58
C SER A 99 -16.64 11.36 6.94
N GLY A 100 -16.98 10.15 6.50
CA GLY A 100 -18.36 9.65 6.49
C GLY A 100 -19.22 10.21 5.36
N ASN A 101 -18.64 10.98 4.42
CA ASN A 101 -19.31 11.47 3.22
C ASN A 101 -18.57 10.98 1.96
N ASP A 102 -19.24 10.12 1.18
CA ASP A 102 -18.64 9.46 0.01
C ASP A 102 -18.17 10.45 -1.08
N ASP A 103 -18.88 11.55 -1.29
CA ASP A 103 -18.52 12.54 -2.33
C ASP A 103 -17.27 13.33 -1.93
N ILE A 104 -17.16 13.72 -0.65
CA ILE A 104 -15.98 14.39 -0.10
C ILE A 104 -14.79 13.44 -0.07
N ASP A 105 -15.00 12.20 0.39
CA ASP A 105 -13.96 11.19 0.44
C ASP A 105 -13.42 10.89 -0.96
N LYS A 106 -14.30 10.77 -1.96
CA LYS A 106 -13.91 10.59 -3.35
C LYS A 106 -13.08 11.74 -3.88
N LEU A 107 -13.48 12.99 -3.63
CA LEU A 107 -12.70 14.17 -4.03
C LEU A 107 -11.30 14.14 -3.42
N ILE A 108 -11.19 13.86 -2.11
CA ILE A 108 -9.92 13.74 -1.41
C ILE A 108 -9.07 12.64 -2.03
N GLN A 109 -9.63 11.44 -2.21
CA GLN A 109 -8.95 10.29 -2.81
C GLN A 109 -8.47 10.59 -4.24
N ASP A 110 -9.26 11.25 -5.07
CA ASP A 110 -8.89 11.60 -6.45
C ASP A 110 -7.65 12.52 -6.47
N THR A 111 -7.60 13.53 -5.60
CA THR A 111 -6.41 14.40 -5.49
C THR A 111 -5.18 13.63 -5.01
N GLN A 112 -5.35 12.71 -4.06
CA GLN A 112 -4.28 11.86 -3.52
C GLN A 112 -3.75 10.86 -4.56
N LEU A 113 -4.63 10.21 -5.33
CA LEU A 113 -4.24 9.27 -6.39
C LEU A 113 -3.51 9.97 -7.54
N SER A 114 -3.81 11.24 -7.81
CA SER A 114 -3.10 12.04 -8.81
C SER A 114 -1.67 12.43 -8.37
N SER A 115 -1.43 12.44 -7.06
CA SER A 115 -0.21 12.92 -6.42
C SER A 115 0.85 11.84 -6.36
N HIS A 116 1.51 11.57 -7.49
CA HIS A 116 2.51 10.50 -7.58
C HIS A 116 3.90 10.88 -7.03
N LYS A 117 4.41 12.06 -7.38
CA LYS A 117 5.79 12.49 -7.06
C LYS A 117 5.83 13.53 -5.94
N ASP A 118 4.85 14.42 -5.93
CA ASP A 118 4.70 15.51 -4.98
C ASP A 118 3.33 15.38 -4.31
N VAL A 119 3.24 15.82 -3.05
CA VAL A 119 2.02 15.82 -2.23
C VAL A 119 1.34 17.19 -2.19
N LYS A 120 1.95 18.24 -2.74
CA LYS A 120 1.44 19.63 -2.65
C LYS A 120 -0.01 19.85 -3.12
N GLY A 121 -0.54 18.99 -3.97
CA GLY A 121 -1.92 19.05 -4.45
C GLY A 121 -2.86 18.00 -3.86
N ALA A 122 -2.37 17.12 -3.00
CA ALA A 122 -3.19 16.12 -2.32
C ALA A 122 -3.93 16.77 -1.15
N LEU A 123 -5.24 16.60 -1.13
CA LEU A 123 -6.05 16.96 0.03
C LEU A 123 -5.87 15.91 1.14
N GLU A 124 -6.03 16.31 2.39
CA GLU A 124 -6.04 15.43 3.56
C GLU A 124 -7.34 15.65 4.33
N TRP A 125 -7.93 14.58 4.84
CA TRP A 125 -9.04 14.69 5.77
C TRP A 125 -8.50 15.11 7.14
N ILE A 126 -8.89 16.31 7.59
CA ILE A 126 -8.52 16.84 8.91
C ILE A 126 -9.77 16.84 9.80
N PRO A 127 -9.82 15.99 10.84
CA PRO A 127 -10.94 15.99 11.78
C PRO A 127 -11.09 17.36 12.47
N TYR A 128 -12.33 17.84 12.58
CA TYR A 128 -12.63 19.20 13.08
C TYR A 128 -12.10 19.43 14.51
N ASP A 129 -12.11 18.40 15.35
CA ASP A 129 -11.60 18.43 16.73
C ASP A 129 -10.07 18.55 16.82
N ARG A 130 -9.35 18.44 15.71
CA ARG A 130 -7.90 18.73 15.61
C ARG A 130 -7.61 20.20 15.35
N LEU A 131 -8.63 21.03 15.13
CA LEU A 131 -8.52 22.47 14.89
C LEU A 131 -9.01 23.24 16.13
N TYR A 132 -8.39 24.39 16.42
CA TYR A 132 -8.70 25.21 17.59
C TYR A 132 -8.64 26.71 17.26
N ASN A 133 -9.19 27.56 18.15
CA ASN A 133 -9.25 29.02 18.01
C ASN A 133 -10.01 29.52 16.76
N PHE A 134 -11.23 29.00 16.56
CA PHE A 134 -12.09 29.46 15.47
C PHE A 134 -12.47 30.93 15.65
N LYS A 135 -12.04 31.78 14.71
CA LYS A 135 -12.46 33.17 14.59
C LYS A 135 -13.11 33.35 13.22
N TYR A 136 -14.37 33.78 13.22
CA TYR A 136 -15.03 34.21 12.00
C TYR A 136 -14.34 35.45 11.42
N ILE A 137 -14.08 35.46 10.12
CA ILE A 137 -13.40 36.56 9.42
C ILE A 137 -14.43 37.35 8.62
N GLU A 138 -15.02 36.74 7.60
CA GLU A 138 -16.03 37.33 6.73
C GLU A 138 -16.81 36.24 5.98
N GLU A 139 -17.95 36.60 5.42
CA GLU A 139 -18.73 35.73 4.54
C GLU A 139 -18.20 35.89 3.11
N ASN A 140 -17.73 34.80 2.51
CA ASN A 140 -17.26 34.80 1.13
C ASN A 140 -18.35 34.21 0.21
N LYS A 141 -18.72 34.97 -0.83
CA LYS A 141 -19.58 34.50 -1.92
C LYS A 141 -18.67 34.06 -3.06
N PHE A 142 -18.27 32.79 -3.03
CA PHE A 142 -17.67 32.12 -4.18
C PHE A 142 -18.69 31.99 -5.31
#